data_AF-A0A0D7AS90-F1
#
_entry.id   AF-A0A0D7AS90-F1
#
_cell.length_a   1.000
_cell.length_b   1.000
_cell.length_c   1.000
_cell.angle_alpha   90.00
_cell.angle_beta   90.00
_cell.angle_gamma   90.00
#
_symmetry.space_group_name_H-M   'P 1'
#
loop_
_entity.id
_entity.type
_entity.pdbx_description
1 polymer ?
#
loop_
_entity_poly.entity_id
_entity_poly.type
_entity_poly.pdbx_seq_one_letter_code
_entity_poly.pdbx_strand_id
1 'polypeptide(L)'
;MIPIHRRPAADRPENAKFNATLSKLRVRSEHCMGALKGRWQCLRGLRVNINSNSEHVQACRWITIAIILHNMVIDVEGAASGAYFAPPVGSGNGGEDEDDEEALGPDEAEEEGEAKRRHLVQEINTFGR
;
A
#
# COMPACT_ATOMS: atom_id res chain seq x y z
N MET A 1 2.04 10.11 -7.07
CA MET A 1 2.26 9.72 -5.66
C MET A 1 2.47 10.95 -4.78
N ILE A 2 1.68 11.08 -3.72
CA ILE A 2 1.72 12.21 -2.78
C ILE A 2 2.82 11.97 -1.72
N PRO A 3 3.80 12.88 -1.58
CA PRO A 3 4.86 12.75 -0.57
C PRO A 3 4.32 13.03 0.84
N ILE A 4 4.80 12.26 1.82
CA ILE A 4 4.40 12.41 3.23
C ILE A 4 4.93 13.74 3.80
N HIS A 5 6.22 14.02 3.61
CA HIS A 5 6.76 15.34 3.92
C HIS A 5 6.60 16.25 2.70
N ARG A 6 5.85 17.34 2.84
CA ARG A 6 5.71 18.41 1.84
C ARG A 6 6.81 19.46 2.05
N ARG A 7 7.06 20.29 1.03
CA ARG A 7 8.03 21.40 1.18
C ARG A 7 7.54 22.39 2.25
N PRO A 8 8.45 22.97 3.06
CA PRO A 8 9.92 22.87 3.00
C PRO A 8 10.51 21.65 3.73
N ALA A 9 9.71 20.90 4.51
CA ALA A 9 10.21 19.75 5.28
C ALA A 9 10.78 18.63 4.39
N ALA A 10 10.27 18.49 3.16
CA ALA A 10 10.77 17.56 2.15
C ALA A 10 12.23 17.80 1.75
N ASP A 11 12.72 19.03 1.87
CA ASP A 11 14.05 19.42 1.41
C ASP A 11 15.16 18.98 2.40
N ARG A 12 14.77 18.55 3.61
CA ARG A 12 15.69 17.90 4.56
C ARG A 12 16.12 16.54 3.99
N PRO A 13 17.42 16.21 3.98
CA PRO A 13 17.92 14.98 3.35
C PRO A 13 17.30 13.72 3.97
N GLU A 14 17.07 13.71 5.29
CA GLU A 14 16.40 12.60 5.98
C GLU A 14 14.97 12.33 5.46
N ASN A 15 14.21 13.39 5.21
CA ASN A 15 12.82 13.33 4.78
C ASN A 15 12.72 13.02 3.28
N ALA A 16 13.66 13.54 2.47
CA ALA A 16 13.78 13.19 1.06
C ALA A 16 14.05 11.70 0.88
N LYS A 17 14.98 11.13 1.66
CA LYS A 17 15.30 9.69 1.64
C LYS A 17 14.10 8.85 2.08
N PHE A 18 13.40 9.27 3.14
CA PHE A 18 12.17 8.63 3.60
C PHE A 18 11.08 8.63 2.51
N ASN A 19 10.77 9.81 1.95
CA ASN A 19 9.78 9.95 0.88
C ASN A 19 10.13 9.08 -0.34
N ALA A 20 11.40 9.04 -0.76
CA ALA A 20 11.84 8.22 -1.88
C ALA A 20 11.71 6.71 -1.59
N THR A 21 12.01 6.29 -0.36
CA THR A 21 11.88 4.89 0.07
C THR A 21 10.42 4.46 0.12
N LEU A 22 9.57 5.28 0.76
CA LEU A 22 8.13 5.06 0.76
C LEU A 22 7.55 5.04 -0.65
N SER A 23 8.06 5.89 -1.55
CA SER A 23 7.61 5.90 -2.93
C SER A 23 7.83 4.58 -3.65
N LYS A 24 9.02 4.00 -3.52
CA LYS A 24 9.32 2.67 -4.06
C LYS A 24 8.44 1.59 -3.43
N LEU A 25 8.18 1.67 -2.12
CA LEU A 25 7.34 0.70 -1.42
C LEU A 25 5.88 0.77 -1.89
N ARG A 26 5.31 1.98 -2.01
CA ARG A 26 3.93 2.15 -2.48
C ARG A 26 3.74 1.66 -3.90
N VAL A 27 4.67 1.97 -4.82
CA VAL A 27 4.62 1.44 -6.19
C VAL A 27 4.55 -0.09 -6.19
N ARG A 28 5.33 -0.77 -5.35
CA ARG A 28 5.26 -2.24 -5.22
C ARG A 28 3.91 -2.71 -4.65
N SER A 29 3.40 -2.01 -3.64
CA SER A 29 2.11 -2.32 -3.01
C SER A 29 0.94 -2.14 -3.98
N GLU A 30 0.91 -1.03 -4.71
CA GLU A 30 -0.09 -0.71 -5.73
C GLU A 30 -0.07 -1.75 -6.86
N HIS A 31 1.11 -2.13 -7.35
CA HIS A 31 1.23 -3.20 -8.35
C HIS A 31 0.72 -4.56 -7.83
N CYS A 32 1.10 -4.93 -6.60
CA CYS A 32 0.62 -6.17 -5.97
C CYS A 32 -0.91 -6.19 -5.86
N MET A 33 -1.51 -5.09 -5.39
CA MET A 33 -2.95 -4.96 -5.30
C MET A 33 -3.63 -4.95 -6.68
N GLY A 34 -3.01 -4.35 -7.69
CA GLY A 34 -3.45 -4.40 -9.07
C GLY A 34 -3.48 -5.84 -9.62
N ALA A 35 -2.42 -6.61 -9.36
CA ALA A 35 -2.34 -8.02 -9.74
C ALA A 35 -3.44 -8.86 -9.07
N LEU A 36 -3.63 -8.65 -7.76
CA LEU A 36 -4.66 -9.32 -6.98
C LEU A 36 -6.08 -8.98 -7.48
N LYS A 37 -6.40 -7.69 -7.65
CA LYS A 37 -7.71 -7.23 -8.17
C LYS A 37 -7.94 -7.70 -9.62
N GLY A 38 -6.88 -7.78 -10.43
CA GLY A 38 -6.94 -8.25 -11.81
C GLY A 38 -7.31 -9.74 -11.90
N ARG A 39 -6.73 -10.57 -11.03
CA ARG A 39 -7.04 -12.01 -10.97
C ARG A 39 -8.34 -12.31 -10.22
N TRP A 40 -8.56 -11.66 -9.09
CA TRP A 40 -9.68 -11.92 -8.18
C TRP A 40 -10.68 -10.77 -8.23
N GLN A 41 -11.70 -10.89 -9.09
CA GLN A 41 -12.74 -9.86 -9.22
C GLN A 41 -13.51 -9.62 -7.91
N CYS A 42 -13.50 -10.56 -6.96
CA CYS A 42 -14.08 -10.36 -5.63
C CYS A 42 -13.39 -9.26 -4.80
N LEU A 43 -12.17 -8.86 -5.17
CA LEU A 43 -11.46 -7.72 -4.56
C LEU A 43 -11.75 -6.39 -5.27
N ARG A 44 -12.40 -6.42 -6.44
CA ARG A 44 -12.72 -5.21 -7.20
C ARG A 44 -14.04 -4.63 -6.69
N GLY A 45 -13.94 -3.50 -5.97
CA GLY A 45 -15.08 -2.92 -5.28
C GLY A 45 -15.61 -3.86 -4.20
N LEU A 46 -14.71 -4.36 -3.34
CA LEU A 46 -15.02 -5.28 -2.23
C LEU A 46 -16.26 -4.76 -1.47
N ARG A 47 -17.42 -5.38 -1.71
CA ARG A 47 -18.71 -4.95 -1.15
C ARG A 47 -18.92 -5.46 0.28
N VAL A 48 -17.92 -5.30 1.12
CA VAL A 48 -18.01 -5.61 2.54
C VAL A 48 -18.30 -4.30 3.26
N ASN A 49 -19.45 -4.22 3.92
CA ASN A 49 -19.78 -3.07 4.74
C ASN A 49 -19.00 -3.19 6.06
N ILE A 50 -18.18 -2.19 6.40
CA ILE A 50 -17.32 -2.22 7.58
C ILE A 50 -17.90 -1.24 8.60
N ASN A 51 -18.89 -1.68 9.38
CA ASN A 51 -19.48 -0.88 10.47
C ASN A 51 -19.02 -1.35 11.85
N SER A 52 -18.25 -2.42 11.91
CA SER A 52 -17.80 -3.05 13.14
C SER A 52 -16.42 -3.68 12.98
N ASN A 53 -15.72 -3.83 14.11
CA ASN A 53 -14.42 -4.52 14.16
C ASN A 53 -14.51 -5.96 13.63
N SER A 54 -15.65 -6.63 13.83
CA SER A 54 -15.87 -7.99 13.31
C SER A 54 -15.92 -8.02 11.78
N GLU A 55 -16.65 -7.08 11.17
CA GLU A 55 -16.73 -6.96 9.72
C GLU A 55 -15.39 -6.56 9.10
N HIS A 56 -14.63 -5.68 9.77
CA HIS A 56 -13.26 -5.35 9.37
C HIS A 56 -12.36 -6.60 9.34
N VAL A 57 -12.39 -7.41 10.41
CA VAL A 57 -11.65 -8.68 10.46
C VAL A 57 -12.10 -9.64 9.35
N GLN A 58 -13.39 -9.67 9.03
CA GLN A 58 -13.91 -10.51 7.96
C GLN A 58 -13.43 -10.04 6.57
N ALA A 59 -13.37 -8.71 6.33
CA ALA A 59 -12.80 -8.14 5.12
C ALA A 59 -11.31 -8.52 4.98
N CYS A 60 -10.53 -8.37 6.06
CA CYS A 60 -9.13 -8.78 6.11
C CYS A 60 -8.93 -10.27 5.82
N ARG A 61 -9.80 -11.14 6.36
CA ARG A 61 -9.80 -12.57 6.05
C ARG A 61 -10.05 -12.83 4.56
N TRP A 62 -10.99 -12.11 3.95
CA TRP A 62 -11.29 -12.23 2.52
C TRP A 62 -10.07 -11.91 1.66
N ILE A 63 -9.41 -10.79 1.96
CA ILE A 63 -8.18 -10.37 1.30
C ILE A 63 -7.08 -11.42 1.51
N THR A 64 -6.93 -11.93 2.73
CA THR A 64 -5.92 -12.95 3.07
C THR A 64 -6.13 -14.24 2.27
N ILE A 65 -7.37 -14.72 2.16
CA ILE A 65 -7.70 -15.92 1.38
C ILE A 65 -7.36 -15.69 -0.10
N ALA A 66 -7.67 -14.52 -0.65
CA ALA A 66 -7.32 -14.19 -2.03
C ALA A 66 -5.79 -14.17 -2.27
N ILE A 67 -5.01 -13.70 -1.29
CA ILE A 67 -3.54 -13.74 -1.35
C ILE A 67 -3.04 -15.19 -1.32
N ILE A 68 -3.55 -16.02 -0.42
CA ILE A 68 -3.16 -17.44 -0.31
C ILE A 68 -3.47 -18.17 -1.63
N LEU A 69 -4.67 -17.98 -2.17
CA LEU A 69 -5.07 -18.53 -3.47
C LEU A 69 -4.18 -18.01 -4.60
N HIS A 70 -3.83 -16.73 -4.59
CA HIS A 70 -2.94 -16.16 -5.61
C HIS A 70 -1.57 -16.86 -5.63
N ASN A 71 -0.99 -17.06 -4.46
CA ASN A 71 0.31 -17.73 -4.31
C ASN A 71 0.23 -19.19 -4.77
N MET A 72 -0.80 -19.94 -4.35
CA MET A 72 -0.98 -21.32 -4.80
C MET A 72 -1.11 -21.43 -6.32
N VAL A 73 -1.81 -20.49 -6.97
CA VAL A 73 -1.92 -20.46 -8.44
C VAL A 73 -0.55 -20.17 -9.09
N ILE A 74 0.25 -19.26 -8.53
CA ILE A 74 1.62 -19.02 -9.03
C ILE A 74 2.48 -20.28 -8.90
N ASP A 75 2.36 -21.01 -7.79
CA ASP A 75 3.12 -22.24 -7.58
C ASP A 75 2.73 -23.34 -8.58
N VAL A 76 1.45 -23.44 -8.93
CA VAL A 76 0.94 -24.43 -9.89
C VAL A 76 1.22 -24.06 -11.34
N GLU A 77 1.00 -22.80 -11.73
CA GLU A 77 1.18 -22.33 -13.12
C GLU A 77 2.63 -21.92 -13.42
N GLY A 78 3.47 -21.85 -12.39
CA GLY A 78 4.86 -21.40 -12.46
C GLY A 78 5.01 -19.87 -12.49
N ALA A 79 6.24 -19.39 -12.24
CA ALA A 79 6.54 -17.96 -12.11
C ALA A 79 6.18 -17.11 -13.35
N ALA A 80 6.04 -17.73 -14.53
CA ALA A 80 5.59 -17.07 -15.75
C ALA A 80 4.14 -16.52 -15.64
N SER A 81 3.29 -17.16 -14.82
CA SER A 81 1.93 -16.68 -14.55
C SER A 81 1.90 -15.36 -13.77
N GLY A 82 2.88 -15.14 -12.88
CA GLY A 82 3.06 -13.87 -12.18
C GLY A 82 3.61 -12.75 -13.09
N ALA A 83 4.34 -13.11 -14.14
CA ALA A 83 4.94 -12.15 -15.07
C ALA A 83 3.89 -11.40 -15.91
N TYR A 84 2.68 -11.95 -16.10
CA TYR A 84 1.56 -11.23 -16.71
C TYR A 84 1.19 -9.95 -15.94
N PHE A 85 1.40 -9.94 -14.63
CA PHE A 85 1.14 -8.79 -13.76
C PHE A 85 2.41 -7.99 -13.44
N ALA A 86 3.56 -8.37 -13.98
CA ALA A 86 4.76 -7.56 -13.88
C ALA A 86 4.54 -6.27 -14.70
N PRO A 87 5.01 -5.11 -14.20
CA PRO A 87 4.79 -3.86 -14.90
C PRO A 87 5.41 -3.94 -16.30
N PRO A 88 4.70 -3.50 -17.36
CA PRO A 88 5.34 -3.28 -18.64
C PRO A 88 6.45 -2.26 -18.44
N VAL A 89 7.57 -2.46 -19.12
CA VAL A 89 8.70 -1.53 -19.10
C VAL A 89 8.24 -0.23 -19.78
N GLY A 90 7.69 0.70 -18.99
CA GLY A 90 7.18 1.99 -19.45
C GLY A 90 5.66 2.14 -19.35
N SER A 91 5.24 3.16 -18.59
CA SER A 91 3.90 3.78 -18.50
C SER A 91 2.77 2.85 -18.03
N GLY A 92 2.22 2.99 -16.82
CA GLY A 92 1.71 4.24 -16.26
C GLY A 92 0.23 4.38 -16.61
N ASN A 93 -0.64 3.59 -15.97
CA ASN A 93 -2.06 3.93 -15.82
C ASN A 93 -2.62 3.13 -14.63
N GLY A 94 -2.33 3.61 -13.41
CA GLY A 94 -3.08 3.20 -12.23
C GLY A 94 -4.41 3.91 -12.29
N GLY A 95 -5.52 3.16 -12.40
CA GLY A 95 -6.83 3.73 -12.12
C GLY A 95 -6.81 4.26 -10.70
N GLU A 96 -7.02 5.57 -10.56
CA GLU A 96 -7.11 6.25 -9.28
C GLU A 96 -8.45 5.85 -8.67
N ASP A 97 -8.41 5.02 -7.62
CA ASP A 97 -9.55 4.89 -6.71
C ASP A 97 -9.63 6.24 -5.97
N GLU A 98 -10.69 7.02 -6.21
CA GLU A 98 -10.95 8.29 -5.52
C GLU A 98 -11.28 8.01 -4.05
N ASP A 99 -10.31 8.22 -3.17
CA ASP A 99 -10.49 8.15 -1.73
C ASP A 99 -11.15 9.47 -1.25
N ASP A 100 -12.44 9.43 -0.91
CA ASP A 100 -13.13 10.50 -0.19
C ASP A 100 -12.58 10.57 1.25
N GLU A 101 -11.62 11.46 1.50
CA GLU A 101 -11.10 11.73 2.85
C GLU A 101 -12.15 12.48 3.70
N GLU A 102 -12.92 11.74 4.51
CA GLU A 102 -13.65 12.33 5.63
C GLU A 102 -12.67 12.67 6.77
N ALA A 103 -12.59 13.96 7.10
CA ALA A 103 -11.74 14.47 8.17
C ALA A 103 -12.25 14.00 9.55
N LEU A 104 -11.53 13.09 10.20
CA LEU A 104 -11.75 12.67 11.58
C LEU A 104 -10.65 13.26 12.49
N GLY A 105 -11.02 14.13 13.43
CA GLY A 105 -10.14 14.52 14.54
C GLY A 105 -10.08 13.40 15.59
N PRO A 106 -8.89 13.06 16.13
CA PRO A 106 -8.49 13.61 17.44
C PRO A 106 -6.96 13.80 17.64
N ASP A 107 -6.57 14.88 18.33
CA ASP A 107 -5.18 15.33 18.59
C ASP A 107 -4.22 14.27 19.17
N GLU A 108 -4.70 13.30 19.98
CA GLU A 108 -3.83 12.32 20.64
C GLU A 108 -3.33 11.20 19.70
N ALA A 109 -4.17 10.81 18.72
CA ALA A 109 -3.79 9.81 17.72
C ALA A 109 -2.80 10.39 16.69
N GLU A 110 -2.86 11.70 16.46
CA GLU A 110 -1.96 12.42 15.58
C GLU A 110 -0.53 12.43 16.15
N GLU A 111 -0.38 12.66 17.45
CA GLU A 111 0.93 12.69 18.13
C GLU A 111 1.63 11.31 18.10
N GLU A 112 0.89 10.22 18.32
CA GLU A 112 1.42 8.86 18.22
C GLU A 112 1.83 8.52 16.77
N GLY A 113 1.02 8.93 15.80
CA GLY A 113 1.30 8.77 14.37
C GLY A 113 2.57 9.52 13.94
N GLU A 114 2.78 10.72 14.46
CA GLU A 114 4.01 11.47 14.23
C GLU A 114 5.23 10.84 14.90
N ALA A 115 5.10 10.34 16.13
CA ALA A 115 6.19 9.66 16.82
C ALA A 115 6.68 8.42 16.06
N LYS A 116 5.75 7.59 15.58
CA LYS A 116 6.05 6.44 14.71
C LYS A 116 6.75 6.88 13.43
N ARG A 117 6.29 7.97 12.81
CA ARG A 117 6.91 8.52 11.60
C ARG A 117 8.35 8.99 11.84
N ARG A 118 8.60 9.70 12.95
CA ARG A 118 9.95 10.13 13.35
C ARG A 118 10.89 8.93 13.55
N HIS A 119 10.41 7.88 14.19
CA HIS A 119 11.18 6.64 14.38
C HIS A 119 11.55 5.98 13.04
N LEU A 120 10.58 5.83 12.13
CA LEU A 120 10.81 5.23 10.82
C LEU A 120 11.77 6.06 9.94
N VAL A 121 11.70 7.39 10.03
CA VAL A 121 12.68 8.27 9.36
C VAL A 121 14.09 7.99 9.89
N GLN A 122 14.27 7.86 11.21
CA GLN A 122 15.57 7.54 11.80
C GLN A 122 16.08 6.16 11.36
N GLU A 123 15.24 5.13 11.37
CA GLU A 123 15.60 3.78 10.94
C GLU A 123 16.03 3.73 9.46
N ILE A 124 15.24 4.32 8.55
CA ILE A 124 15.55 4.34 7.11
C ILE A 124 16.86 5.09 6.84
N ASN A 125 17.13 6.15 7.60
CA ASN A 125 18.40 6.87 7.47
C ASN A 125 19.59 6.06 8.00
N THR A 126 19.41 5.30 9.07
CA THR A 126 20.46 4.50 9.72
C THR A 126 20.77 3.21 8.94
N PHE A 127 19.75 2.47 8.51
CA PHE A 127 19.89 1.12 7.95
C PHE A 127 19.65 1.01 6.44
N GLY A 128 19.03 2.02 5.80
CA GLY A 128 18.73 2.00 4.37
C GLY A 128 19.94 2.32 3.48
N ARG A 129 21.06 1.61 3.66
CA ARG A 129 22.28 1.76 2.87
C ARG A 129 22.31 0.75 1.72
#